data_AF-A0A6M0K454-F1
#
_entry.id   AF-A0A6M0K454-F1
#
_cell.length_a   1.000
_cell.length_b   1.000
_cell.length_c   1.000
_cell.angle_alpha   90.00
_cell.angle_beta   90.00
_cell.angle_gamma   90.00
#
_symmetry.space_group_name_H-M   'P 1'
#
loop_
_entity.id
_entity.type
_entity.pdbx_description
1 polymer ?
#
loop_
_entity_poly.entity_id
_entity_poly.type
_entity_poly.pdbx_seq_one_letter_code
_entity_poly.pdbx_strand_id
1 'polypeptide(L)' 'MASKNSHPGHRDSRTGRFTTEKYAKRHPATTQRESIPNPGRGDTGRGKRK' A
#
# COMPACT_ATOMS: atom_id res chain seq x y z
N MET A 1 8.53 -16.85 -12.24
CA MET A 1 8.37 -16.28 -10.88
C MET A 1 7.98 -14.82 -11.03
N ALA A 2 6.71 -14.45 -10.83
CA ALA A 2 6.30 -13.05 -10.87
C ALA A 2 7.05 -12.30 -9.76
N SER A 3 7.83 -11.28 -10.10
CA SER A 3 8.42 -10.40 -9.09
C SER A 3 7.27 -9.82 -8.28
N LYS A 4 7.30 -10.00 -6.97
CA LYS A 4 6.35 -9.35 -6.05
C LYS A 4 6.66 -7.86 -6.07
N ASN A 5 6.17 -7.17 -7.11
CA ASN A 5 6.20 -5.72 -7.24
C ASN A 5 5.17 -5.15 -6.27
N SER A 6 5.41 -5.30 -4.97
CA SER A 6 4.54 -4.81 -3.92
C SER A 6 5.37 -4.30 -2.75
N HIS A 7 5.02 -3.13 -2.21
CA HIS A 7 5.62 -2.58 -1.01
C HIS A 7 4.64 -2.74 0.18
N PRO A 8 5.15 -2.92 1.40
CA PRO A 8 4.29 -2.87 2.58
C PRO A 8 3.73 -1.46 2.74
N GLY A 9 2.42 -1.37 2.92
CA GLY A 9 1.70 -0.16 3.30
C GLY A 9 1.08 -0.30 4.68
N HIS A 10 0.94 0.83 5.37
CA HIS A 10 0.25 0.88 6.66
C HIS A 10 -0.98 1.77 6.52
N ARG A 11 -2.13 1.27 6.96
CA ARG A 11 -3.41 1.96 6.85
C ARG A 11 -4.12 1.96 8.19
N ASP A 12 -4.57 3.13 8.62
CA ASP A 12 -5.40 3.24 9.82
C ASP A 12 -6.78 2.64 9.55
N SER A 13 -7.14 1.61 10.30
CA SER A 13 -8.43 0.91 10.24
C SER A 13 -9.62 1.82 10.58
N ARG A 14 -9.40 2.89 11.35
CA ARG A 14 -10.47 3.82 11.76
C ARG A 14 -10.78 4.85 10.69
N THR A 15 -9.74 5.41 10.08
CA THR A 15 -9.87 6.55 9.15
C THR A 15 -9.66 6.16 7.68
N GLY A 16 -9.14 4.96 7.43
CA GLY A 16 -8.77 4.48 6.10
C GLY A 16 -7.58 5.22 5.49
N ARG A 17 -6.85 6.04 6.25
CA ARG A 17 -5.71 6.82 5.75
C ARG A 17 -4.42 6.01 5.78
N PHE A 18 -3.55 6.23 4.79
CA PHE A 18 -2.21 5.68 4.83
C PHE A 18 -1.36 6.39 5.88
N THR A 19 -0.67 5.61 6.70
CA THR A 19 0.17 6.07 7.80
C THR A 19 1.61 5.63 7.59
N THR A 20 2.53 6.22 8.34
CA THR A 20 3.94 5.81 8.32
C THR A 20 4.16 4.53 9.13
N GLU A 21 5.25 3.82 8.86
CA GLU A 21 5.65 2.65 9.66
C GLU A 21 5.86 3.01 11.14
N LYS A 22 6.41 4.20 11.42
CA LYS A 22 6.59 4.68 12.80
C LYS A 22 5.25 4.83 13.53
N TYR A 23 4.23 5.32 12.84
CA TYR A 23 2.88 5.42 13.39
C TYR A 23 2.27 4.03 13.61
N ALA A 24 2.43 3.13 12.64
CA ALA A 24 1.96 1.75 12.74
C ALA A 24 2.57 1.00 13.94
N LYS A 25 3.86 1.22 14.23
CA LYS A 25 4.56 0.64 15.39
C LYS A 25 4.05 1.19 16.72
N ARG A 26 3.63 2.46 16.76
CA ARG A 26 3.06 3.09 17.97
C ARG A 26 1.60 2.74 18.17
N HIS A 27 0.86 2.50 17.09
CA HIS A 27 -0.57 2.21 17.10
C HIS A 27 -0.89 0.90 16.35
N PRO A 28 -0.35 -0.26 16.80
CA PRO A 28 -0.56 -1.53 16.11
C PRO A 28 -2.04 -1.98 16.17
N ALA A 29 -2.76 -1.61 17.23
CA ALA A 29 -4.17 -1.98 17.41
C ALA A 29 -5.11 -1.33 16.39
N THR A 30 -4.72 -0.20 15.80
CA THR A 30 -5.56 0.55 14.86
C THR A 30 -4.97 0.60 13.46
N THR A 31 -3.81 -0.01 13.23
CA THR A 31 -3.12 0.06 11.95
C THR A 31 -3.05 -1.32 11.31
N GLN A 32 -3.56 -1.42 10.09
CA GLN A 32 -3.46 -2.60 9.25
C GLN A 32 -2.22 -2.53 8.37
N ARG A 33 -1.53 -3.66 8.22
CA ARG A 33 -0.40 -3.81 7.29
C ARG A 33 -0.90 -4.51 6.04
N GLU A 34 -0.81 -3.82 4.90
CA GLU A 34 -1.28 -4.32 3.62
C GLU A 34 -0.09 -4.45 2.65
N SER A 35 -0.17 -5.40 1.71
CA SER A 35 0.77 -5.49 0.60
C SER A 35 0.21 -4.67 -0.55
N ILE A 36 0.75 -3.46 -0.75
CA ILE A 36 0.32 -2.56 -1.81
C ILE A 36 1.12 -2.91 -3.06
N PRO A 37 0.47 -3.29 -4.18
CA PRO A 37 1.19 -3.49 -5.43
C PRO A 37 1.84 -2.17 -5.84
N ASN A 38 3.16 -2.21 -6.07
CA ASN A 38 3.88 -1.12 -6.69
C ASN A 38 3.20 -0.87 -8.04
N PRO A 39 2.87 0.38 -8.38
CA PRO A 39 2.49 0.69 -9.74
C PRO A 39 3.69 0.41 -10.64
N GLY A 40 3.76 -0.81 -11.16
CA GLY A 40 4.61 -1.18 -12.28
C GLY A 40 4.16 -0.42 -13.52
N ARG A 41 5.04 -0.41 -14.53
CA ARG A 41 4.91 0.23 -15.84
C ARG A 41 3.68 -0.29 -16.61
N GLY A 42 2.48 0.08 -16.17
CA GLY A 42 1.23 0.05 -16.94
C GLY A 42 0.50 -1.28 -17.09
N ASP A 43 0.11 -1.95 -15.98
CA ASP A 43 -0.99 -2.93 -15.99
C ASP A 43 -2.20 -2.43 -15.19
N THR A 44 -1.97 -1.46 -14.30
CA THR A 44 -3.05 -0.59 -13.80
C THR A 44 -3.39 0.32 -14.97
N GLY A 45 -4.63 0.29 -15.49
CA GLY A 45 -5.06 0.95 -16.75
C GLY A 45 -4.89 2.48 -16.85
N ARG A 46 -4.08 3.10 -16.00
CA ARG A 46 -3.67 4.50 -16.03
C ARG A 46 -2.48 4.67 -16.98
N GLY A 47 -2.68 4.42 -18.27
CA GLY A 47 -1.57 4.51 -19.23
C GLY A 47 -1.85 4.43 -20.72
N LYS A 48 -3.03 4.00 -21.19
CA LYS A 48 -3.36 4.11 -22.62
C LYS A 48 -4.23 5.35 -22.87
N ARG A 49 -3.59 6.52 -22.94
CA ARG A 49 -4.14 7.63 -23.71
C ARG A 49 -3.92 7.26 -25.18
N LYS A 50 -5.01 7.01 -25.90
CA LYS A 50 -5.04 6.84 -27.37
C LYS A 50 -4.79 8.20 -28.02
#